data_AF-A0A1Q8ZCH5-F1
#
_entry.id   AF-A0A1Q8ZCH5-F1
#
_cell.length_a   1.000
_cell.length_b   1.000
_cell.length_c   1.000
_cell.angle_alpha   90.00
_cell.angle_beta   90.00
_cell.angle_gamma   90.00
#
_symmetry.space_group_name_H-M   'P 1'
#
loop_
_entity.id
_entity.type
_entity.pdbx_description
1 polymer ?
#
loop_
_entity_poly.entity_id
_entity_poly.type
_entity_poly.pdbx_seq_one_letter_code
_entity_poly.pdbx_strand_id
1 'polypeptide(L)'
;MKLAFKASQVFLSALSTTTVALTLPVVAQASTLNQSLTFTTTNQSMWAGGSSFDVSNTTPLTVSWDESGSIPSVTLVPAVVIPGVCVPFIGCSPDVQISPAINSPSVTASTKGTIGFTNTFSLTSGKVNATLPINLQLTLPDAPVLPGSSFSIGTSFALDPSASFQTVSPSISNELSLIFKVASNIDIGGLFSTGFDVDQTVSILKIDNSSLSLGYGNDYVDVTAKVPKVDTAGTVDSTNKSLTSEGADTIATGKIKVANIASAFFGLPPLSGGDSINLGPVGSLGYDYNLLTTDATLDLNALQQFKLTPTGLPAQLSFLLKDGTTSAPVSFNVGETLNLIAPTDWTGQVQATVDLDALLNNNTSLQFAPGFDISALGIGITLPIVGSQSLGPLFEISQKYPINPPISIYNNTFALDGFAPQTFGFQIPVAQVPVPPPTASVPEPTPIAGWCSISSIAIAFMLLRRRQVAA
;
A
#
# COMPACT_ATOMS: atom_id res chain seq x y z
N MET A 1 -7.24 -44.57 4.43
CA MET A 1 -6.43 -45.80 4.53
C MET A 1 -5.60 -45.69 5.81
N LYS A 2 -6.03 -46.36 6.88
CA LYS A 2 -5.36 -46.40 8.19
C LYS A 2 -4.43 -47.61 8.20
N LEU A 3 -3.17 -47.42 8.55
CA LEU A 3 -2.34 -48.53 9.06
C LEU A 3 -1.39 -47.99 10.13
N ALA A 4 -1.76 -48.29 11.36
CA ALA A 4 -0.89 -48.31 12.52
C ALA A 4 -0.06 -49.61 12.48
N PHE A 5 1.19 -49.56 12.92
CA PHE A 5 1.91 -50.76 13.35
C PHE A 5 2.46 -50.57 14.76
N LYS A 6 2.10 -51.54 15.60
CA LYS A 6 2.42 -51.66 17.02
C LYS A 6 3.57 -52.66 17.18
N ALA A 7 4.43 -52.34 18.15
CA ALA A 7 5.00 -53.23 19.17
C ALA A 7 6.18 -54.19 18.87
N SER A 8 7.17 -54.06 19.77
CA SER A 8 7.96 -55.09 20.48
C SER A 8 8.96 -55.97 19.72
N GLN A 9 10.22 -55.95 20.14
CA GLN A 9 10.68 -56.82 21.25
C GLN A 9 12.08 -56.44 21.77
N VAL A 10 12.25 -56.71 23.06
CA VAL A 10 13.46 -56.65 23.88
C VAL A 10 14.31 -57.89 23.62
N PHE A 11 15.63 -57.73 23.49
CA PHE A 11 16.59 -58.78 23.84
C PHE A 11 17.76 -58.17 24.61
N LEU A 12 17.96 -58.65 25.83
CA LEU A 12 19.17 -58.48 26.61
C LEU A 12 20.29 -59.35 26.00
N SER A 13 21.48 -58.79 25.89
CA SER A 13 22.72 -59.56 25.96
C SER A 13 23.79 -58.74 26.67
N ALA A 14 24.18 -59.23 27.83
CA ALA A 14 25.28 -58.73 28.64
C ALA A 14 26.62 -58.97 27.93
N LEU A 15 27.46 -57.94 27.86
CA LEU A 15 28.89 -58.11 27.68
C LEU A 15 29.61 -57.08 28.56
N SER A 16 30.26 -57.57 29.61
CA SER A 16 31.12 -56.81 30.50
C SER A 16 32.44 -56.50 29.79
N THR A 17 32.63 -55.25 29.36
CA THR A 17 33.91 -54.73 28.89
C THR A 17 34.49 -53.79 29.95
N THR A 18 35.64 -54.20 30.48
CA THR A 18 36.48 -53.46 31.41
C THR A 18 36.89 -52.12 30.79
N THR A 19 36.35 -51.02 31.30
CA THR A 19 36.68 -49.67 30.84
C THR A 19 37.91 -49.17 31.59
N VAL A 20 39.03 -49.01 30.88
CA VAL A 20 40.17 -48.22 31.37
C VAL A 20 39.75 -46.75 31.34
N ALA A 21 39.66 -46.11 32.50
CA ALA A 21 39.38 -44.68 32.61
C ALA A 21 40.63 -43.87 32.19
N LEU A 22 40.75 -43.63 30.89
CA LEU A 22 41.55 -42.50 30.39
C LEU A 22 40.74 -41.23 30.67
N THR A 23 41.20 -40.43 31.64
CA THR A 23 40.74 -39.06 31.85
C THR A 23 41.20 -38.21 30.67
N LEU A 24 40.44 -38.25 29.58
CA LEU A 24 40.55 -37.26 28.52
C LEU A 24 40.12 -35.90 29.11
N PRO A 25 40.82 -34.80 28.80
CA PRO A 25 40.36 -33.48 29.19
C PRO A 25 38.95 -33.29 28.64
N VAL A 26 38.00 -32.95 29.52
CA VAL A 26 36.65 -32.57 29.10
C VAL A 26 36.81 -31.35 28.21
N VAL A 27 36.66 -31.54 26.90
CA VAL A 27 36.64 -30.44 25.95
C VAL A 27 35.29 -29.77 26.17
N ALA A 28 35.29 -28.71 26.97
CA ALA A 28 34.15 -27.85 27.17
C ALA A 28 33.73 -27.33 25.79
N GLN A 29 32.55 -27.73 25.32
CA GLN A 29 31.95 -27.19 24.10
C GLN A 29 30.92 -26.16 24.51
N ALA A 30 30.99 -24.96 23.92
CA ALA A 30 29.96 -23.94 24.02
C ALA A 30 28.58 -24.56 23.85
N SER A 31 27.72 -24.41 24.86
CA SER A 31 26.35 -24.88 24.76
C SER A 31 25.52 -23.82 24.04
N THR A 32 24.97 -24.19 22.90
CA THR A 32 24.02 -23.36 22.18
C THR A 32 22.60 -23.68 22.62
N LEU A 33 21.89 -22.69 23.15
CA LEU A 33 20.49 -22.76 23.54
C LEU A 33 19.63 -22.08 22.48
N ASN A 34 18.64 -22.80 21.94
CA ASN A 34 17.68 -22.24 21.00
C ASN A 34 16.33 -22.04 21.70
N GLN A 35 15.72 -20.87 21.52
CA GLN A 35 14.44 -20.49 22.07
C GLN A 35 13.51 -20.02 20.94
N SER A 36 12.33 -20.61 20.84
CA SER A 36 11.31 -20.15 19.90
C SER A 36 10.39 -19.16 20.60
N LEU A 37 10.47 -17.90 20.20
CA LEU A 37 9.65 -16.80 20.72
C LEU A 37 8.60 -16.44 19.68
N THR A 38 7.35 -16.18 20.09
CA THR A 38 6.30 -15.78 19.15
C THR A 38 5.70 -14.45 19.57
N PHE A 39 5.87 -13.43 18.72
CA PHE A 39 5.31 -12.12 18.94
C PHE A 39 4.06 -11.94 18.09
N THR A 40 2.96 -11.53 18.71
CA THR A 40 1.70 -11.27 18.00
C THR A 40 1.19 -9.88 18.33
N THR A 41 0.68 -9.19 17.31
CA THR A 41 -0.09 -7.96 17.47
C THR A 41 -1.36 -8.05 16.64
N THR A 42 -2.44 -7.43 17.13
CA THR A 42 -3.75 -7.45 16.45
C THR A 42 -4.37 -6.06 16.40
N ASN A 43 -5.18 -5.82 15.38
CA ASN A 43 -5.94 -4.59 15.17
C ASN A 43 -5.08 -3.31 15.21
N GLN A 44 -3.81 -3.39 14.83
CA GLN A 44 -2.96 -2.20 14.73
C GLN A 44 -3.34 -1.38 13.51
N SER A 45 -3.22 -0.07 13.60
CA SER A 45 -3.46 0.82 12.46
C SER A 45 -2.43 0.55 11.36
N MET A 46 -2.90 0.45 10.12
CA MET A 46 -2.02 0.33 8.94
C MET A 46 -1.42 1.65 8.48
N TRP A 47 -1.80 2.76 9.11
CA TRP A 47 -1.45 4.10 8.67
C TRP A 47 -0.40 4.74 9.56
N ALA A 48 -0.57 4.72 10.87
CA ALA A 48 0.38 5.31 11.81
C ALA A 48 0.20 4.69 13.20
N GLY A 49 1.12 4.94 14.12
CA GLY A 49 0.86 4.71 15.55
C GLY A 49 -0.33 5.57 15.99
N GLY A 50 -1.40 4.96 16.51
CA GLY A 50 -2.63 5.64 16.93
C GLY A 50 -3.90 5.24 16.17
N SER A 51 -5.04 5.87 16.51
CA SER A 51 -6.39 5.37 16.17
C SER A 51 -7.17 6.13 15.08
N SER A 52 -6.63 7.18 14.46
CA SER A 52 -7.37 7.90 13.39
C SER A 52 -6.46 8.31 12.24
N PHE A 53 -6.85 7.93 11.03
CA PHE A 53 -6.26 8.36 9.77
C PHE A 53 -7.39 8.73 8.81
N ASP A 54 -7.28 9.93 8.23
CA ASP A 54 -8.15 10.43 7.18
C ASP A 54 -7.27 11.17 6.17
N VAL A 55 -7.29 10.71 4.93
CA VAL A 55 -6.63 11.39 3.81
C VAL A 55 -7.63 11.50 2.68
N SER A 56 -7.82 12.74 2.21
CA SER A 56 -8.59 13.05 1.00
C SER A 56 -7.70 13.62 -0.09
N ASN A 57 -7.78 13.09 -1.30
CA ASN A 57 -7.13 13.66 -2.48
C ASN A 57 -8.17 13.97 -3.55
N THR A 58 -8.07 15.14 -4.19
CA THR A 58 -8.89 15.50 -5.36
C THR A 58 -7.99 15.76 -6.55
N THR A 59 -8.18 14.97 -7.62
CA THR A 59 -7.40 15.10 -8.86
C THR A 59 -8.32 15.36 -10.05
N PRO A 60 -8.22 16.53 -10.72
CA PRO A 60 -8.93 16.79 -11.97
C PRO A 60 -8.13 16.25 -13.17
N LEU A 61 -8.85 15.69 -14.14
CA LEU A 61 -8.31 15.29 -15.44
C LEU A 61 -9.27 15.78 -16.52
N THR A 62 -8.83 16.76 -17.29
CA THR A 62 -9.67 17.48 -18.25
C THR A 62 -8.99 17.62 -19.60
N VAL A 63 -9.78 17.55 -20.65
CA VAL A 63 -9.41 17.90 -22.03
C VAL A 63 -10.18 19.15 -22.40
N SER A 64 -9.45 20.18 -22.87
CA SER A 64 -10.04 21.46 -23.29
C SER A 64 -9.69 21.76 -24.74
N TRP A 65 -10.60 22.41 -25.45
CA TRP A 65 -10.42 22.85 -26.83
C TRP A 65 -11.14 24.18 -27.09
N ASP A 66 -10.71 24.88 -28.14
CA ASP A 66 -11.33 26.10 -28.67
C ASP A 66 -10.98 26.20 -30.16
N GLU A 67 -11.89 25.72 -31.00
CA GLU A 67 -11.68 25.54 -32.43
C GLU A 67 -12.75 26.27 -33.24
N SER A 68 -12.36 26.77 -34.42
CA SER A 68 -13.30 27.39 -35.36
C SER A 68 -12.89 27.11 -36.80
N GLY A 69 -13.88 27.07 -37.68
CA GLY A 69 -13.68 26.74 -39.09
C GLY A 69 -14.76 27.34 -39.96
N SER A 70 -14.50 27.37 -41.27
CA SER A 70 -15.46 27.88 -42.24
C SER A 70 -15.36 27.19 -43.60
N ILE A 71 -16.50 26.95 -44.23
CA ILE A 71 -16.62 26.65 -45.65
C ILE A 71 -16.98 27.95 -46.38
N PRO A 72 -16.15 28.43 -47.32
CA PRO A 72 -16.48 29.62 -48.09
C PRO A 72 -17.67 29.35 -49.03
N SER A 73 -18.41 30.41 -49.36
CA SER A 73 -19.47 30.34 -50.38
C SER A 73 -18.90 29.92 -51.73
N VAL A 74 -19.55 28.97 -52.39
CA VAL A 74 -19.22 28.53 -53.77
C VAL A 74 -20.27 29.10 -54.70
N THR A 75 -19.85 29.93 -55.65
CA THR A 75 -20.71 30.38 -56.75
C THR A 75 -20.61 29.36 -57.88
N LEU A 76 -21.68 28.60 -58.11
CA LEU A 76 -21.81 27.83 -59.33
C LEU A 76 -22.48 28.67 -60.41
N VAL A 77 -21.93 28.59 -61.61
CA VAL A 77 -22.52 29.15 -62.82
C VAL A 77 -22.92 27.98 -63.73
N PRO A 78 -24.02 27.26 -63.43
CA PRO A 78 -24.50 26.22 -64.32
C PRO A 78 -24.97 26.88 -65.63
N ALA A 79 -24.30 26.56 -66.74
CA ALA A 79 -24.78 26.94 -68.05
C ALA A 79 -25.94 26.01 -68.44
N VAL A 80 -27.18 26.45 -68.24
CA VAL A 80 -28.35 25.74 -68.75
C VAL A 80 -28.56 26.20 -70.19
N VAL A 81 -28.25 25.32 -71.13
CA VAL A 81 -28.53 25.53 -72.55
C VAL A 81 -29.96 25.05 -72.80
N ILE A 82 -30.89 25.98 -72.99
CA ILE A 82 -32.22 25.64 -73.50
C ILE A 82 -32.07 25.49 -75.02
N PRO A 83 -32.20 24.26 -75.57
CA PRO A 83 -32.05 24.06 -77.00
C PRO A 83 -33.11 24.85 -77.74
N GLY A 84 -32.69 25.55 -78.77
CA GLY A 84 -33.55 26.32 -79.65
C GLY A 84 -34.67 25.45 -80.20
N VAL A 85 -35.90 25.94 -80.14
CA VAL A 85 -37.04 25.24 -80.74
C VAL A 85 -37.13 25.67 -82.20
N CYS A 86 -37.03 24.69 -83.11
CA CYS A 86 -37.28 24.92 -84.52
C CYS A 86 -38.77 24.78 -84.81
N VAL A 87 -39.41 25.89 -85.18
CA VAL A 87 -40.81 25.88 -85.61
C VAL A 87 -40.82 25.94 -87.15
N PRO A 88 -41.48 24.98 -87.84
CA PRO A 88 -41.57 25.04 -89.29
C PRO A 88 -42.21 26.37 -89.71
N PHE A 89 -41.61 27.04 -90.70
CA PHE A 89 -41.98 28.35 -91.28
C PHE A 89 -41.55 29.62 -90.52
N ILE A 90 -41.08 29.56 -89.27
CA ILE A 90 -40.67 30.76 -88.49
C ILE A 90 -39.15 30.84 -88.25
N GLY A 91 -38.43 29.74 -88.47
CA GLY A 91 -36.99 29.63 -88.19
C GLY A 91 -36.71 29.01 -86.82
N CYS A 92 -35.45 28.69 -86.55
CA CYS A 92 -35.03 28.18 -85.25
C CYS A 92 -34.70 29.34 -84.31
N SER A 93 -35.20 29.29 -83.08
CA SER A 93 -34.67 30.18 -82.04
C SER A 93 -33.22 29.77 -81.73
N PRO A 94 -32.30 30.70 -81.44
CA PRO A 94 -30.99 30.34 -80.92
C PRO A 94 -31.14 29.68 -79.55
N ASP A 95 -30.16 28.86 -79.18
CA ASP A 95 -30.08 28.33 -77.82
C ASP A 95 -30.00 29.48 -76.83
N VAL A 96 -30.84 29.45 -75.78
CA VAL A 96 -30.79 30.43 -74.71
C VAL A 96 -29.93 29.84 -73.60
N GLN A 97 -28.74 30.41 -73.39
CA GLN A 97 -27.95 30.13 -72.20
C GLN A 97 -28.51 30.95 -71.03
N ILE A 98 -29.12 30.27 -70.07
CA ILE A 98 -29.42 30.86 -68.78
C ILE A 98 -28.35 30.35 -67.83
N SER A 99 -27.57 31.28 -67.27
CA SER A 99 -26.55 30.98 -66.27
C SER A 99 -26.95 31.62 -64.94
N PRO A 100 -27.98 31.10 -64.24
CA PRO A 100 -28.30 31.62 -62.92
C PRO A 100 -27.12 31.30 -61.99
N ALA A 101 -26.47 32.33 -61.46
CA ALA A 101 -25.45 32.13 -60.43
C ALA A 101 -26.13 31.58 -59.18
N ILE A 102 -25.80 30.34 -58.81
CA ILE A 102 -26.24 29.74 -57.55
C ILE A 102 -25.09 29.91 -56.56
N ASN A 103 -25.28 30.80 -55.59
CA ASN A 103 -24.33 30.98 -54.48
C ASN A 103 -24.70 29.98 -53.38
N SER A 104 -23.79 29.08 -53.03
CA SER A 104 -23.93 28.33 -51.77
C SER A 104 -23.68 29.30 -50.60
N PRO A 105 -24.43 29.19 -49.49
CA PRO A 105 -24.13 29.98 -48.31
C PRO A 105 -22.75 29.63 -47.77
N SER A 106 -22.07 30.60 -47.16
CA SER A 106 -20.89 30.30 -46.34
C SER A 106 -21.33 29.59 -45.07
N VAL A 107 -20.56 28.62 -44.61
CA VAL A 107 -20.78 27.97 -43.31
C VAL A 107 -19.64 28.37 -42.40
N THR A 108 -19.93 28.95 -41.24
CA THR A 108 -18.96 29.15 -40.17
C THR A 108 -19.39 28.32 -38.97
N ALA A 109 -18.42 27.73 -38.28
CA ALA A 109 -18.71 26.93 -37.10
C ALA A 109 -17.60 27.11 -36.07
N SER A 110 -17.96 27.08 -34.80
CA SER A 110 -17.01 27.09 -33.69
C SER A 110 -17.44 26.14 -32.59
N THR A 111 -16.46 25.56 -31.91
CA THR A 111 -16.66 24.71 -30.75
C THR A 111 -15.59 25.00 -29.71
N LYS A 112 -16.00 25.20 -28.47
CA LYS A 112 -15.10 25.30 -27.33
C LYS A 112 -15.62 24.39 -26.24
N GLY A 113 -14.72 23.76 -25.51
CA GLY A 113 -15.16 22.89 -24.44
C GLY A 113 -14.08 22.47 -23.48
N THR A 114 -14.53 21.86 -22.40
CA THR A 114 -13.76 21.16 -21.38
C THR A 114 -14.58 19.97 -20.91
N ILE A 115 -14.09 18.77 -21.22
CA ILE A 115 -14.66 17.52 -20.72
C ILE A 115 -13.62 16.86 -19.83
N GLY A 116 -14.04 16.33 -18.70
CA GLY A 116 -13.10 15.67 -17.80
C GLY A 116 -13.74 14.99 -16.62
N PHE A 117 -12.90 14.46 -15.74
CA PHE A 117 -13.31 13.90 -14.47
C PHE A 117 -12.63 14.60 -13.32
N THR A 118 -13.33 14.74 -12.20
CA THR A 118 -12.74 15.01 -10.90
C THR A 118 -12.95 13.79 -10.03
N ASN A 119 -11.85 13.20 -9.57
CA ASN A 119 -11.91 12.10 -8.61
C ASN A 119 -11.54 12.65 -7.23
N THR A 120 -12.44 12.48 -6.27
CA THR A 120 -12.20 12.74 -4.85
C THR A 120 -12.19 11.41 -4.12
N PHE A 121 -11.05 11.05 -3.57
CA PHE A 121 -10.83 9.78 -2.89
C PHE A 121 -10.55 10.04 -1.41
N SER A 122 -11.20 9.28 -0.53
CA SER A 122 -10.91 9.29 0.90
C SER A 122 -10.58 7.89 1.41
N LEU A 123 -9.60 7.83 2.32
CA LEU A 123 -9.21 6.62 3.03
C LEU A 123 -9.43 6.83 4.51
N THR A 124 -10.18 5.92 5.12
CA THR A 124 -10.44 5.95 6.55
C THR A 124 -10.18 4.57 7.12
N SER A 125 -9.42 4.49 8.21
CA SER A 125 -9.13 3.25 8.93
C SER A 125 -8.44 2.15 8.10
N GLY A 126 -8.10 1.04 8.73
CA GLY A 126 -7.40 -0.09 8.13
C GLY A 126 -6.55 -0.76 9.20
N LYS A 127 -6.47 -2.09 9.16
CA LYS A 127 -5.85 -2.85 10.24
C LYS A 127 -4.73 -3.76 9.76
N VAL A 128 -3.78 -4.00 10.64
CA VAL A 128 -2.72 -4.99 10.49
C VAL A 128 -2.74 -5.92 11.69
N ASN A 129 -2.67 -7.21 11.39
CA ASN A 129 -2.39 -8.25 12.35
C ASN A 129 -1.05 -8.88 11.94
N ALA A 130 -0.16 -9.13 12.89
CA ALA A 130 1.12 -9.76 12.59
C ALA A 130 1.44 -10.85 13.60
N THR A 131 2.06 -11.93 13.11
CA THR A 131 2.58 -13.04 13.90
C THR A 131 4.03 -13.26 13.46
N LEU A 132 4.97 -12.95 14.36
CA LEU A 132 6.41 -12.96 14.11
C LEU A 132 7.08 -13.98 15.06
N PRO A 133 7.07 -15.28 14.69
CA PRO A 133 7.89 -16.28 15.33
C PRO A 133 9.37 -16.06 15.01
N ILE A 134 10.20 -16.11 16.04
CA ILE A 134 11.64 -15.86 15.99
C ILE A 134 12.35 -17.01 16.71
N ASN A 135 13.39 -17.54 16.09
CA ASN A 135 14.30 -18.48 16.70
C ASN A 135 15.50 -17.71 17.25
N LEU A 136 15.50 -17.50 18.56
CA LEU A 136 16.58 -16.89 19.32
C LEU A 136 17.62 -17.96 19.65
N GLN A 137 18.89 -17.65 19.39
CA GLN A 137 20.02 -18.50 19.72
C GLN A 137 20.94 -17.80 20.72
N LEU A 138 21.23 -18.49 21.82
CA LEU A 138 22.14 -18.05 22.87
C LEU A 138 23.35 -18.98 22.91
N THR A 139 24.55 -18.43 22.82
CA THR A 139 25.80 -19.15 23.03
C THR A 139 26.24 -18.93 24.47
N LEU A 140 26.08 -19.95 25.29
CA LEU A 140 26.40 -19.91 26.72
C LEU A 140 27.89 -20.23 26.95
N PRO A 141 28.46 -19.82 28.10
CA PRO A 141 29.82 -20.17 28.48
C PRO A 141 30.06 -21.69 28.53
N ASP A 142 31.21 -22.11 28.01
CA ASP A 142 31.59 -23.52 27.88
C ASP A 142 31.94 -24.14 29.24
N ALA A 143 32.44 -23.32 30.17
CA ALA A 143 32.85 -23.75 31.50
C ALA A 143 31.90 -23.20 32.58
N PRO A 144 31.75 -23.91 33.73
CA PRO A 144 31.03 -23.38 34.86
C PRO A 144 31.57 -22.01 35.29
N VAL A 145 30.66 -21.05 35.48
CA VAL A 145 31.00 -19.65 35.78
C VAL A 145 31.22 -19.49 37.28
N LEU A 146 32.35 -18.89 37.67
CA LEU A 146 32.66 -18.60 39.07
C LEU A 146 31.83 -17.38 39.54
N PRO A 147 31.19 -17.44 40.71
CA PRO A 147 30.52 -16.25 41.26
C PRO A 147 31.49 -15.06 41.37
N GLY A 148 31.08 -13.89 40.90
CA GLY A 148 31.90 -12.68 40.84
C GLY A 148 32.83 -12.56 39.62
N SER A 149 32.97 -13.60 38.78
CA SER A 149 33.79 -13.51 37.56
C SER A 149 33.01 -12.94 36.38
N SER A 150 33.73 -12.39 35.39
CA SER A 150 33.14 -12.04 34.11
C SER A 150 32.92 -13.27 33.24
N PHE A 151 31.88 -13.22 32.39
CA PHE A 151 31.61 -14.21 31.35
C PHE A 151 30.84 -13.55 30.20
N SER A 152 30.75 -14.22 29.06
CA SER A 152 30.06 -13.70 27.88
C SER A 152 28.91 -14.59 27.44
N ILE A 153 27.84 -13.98 26.93
CA ILE A 153 26.74 -14.67 26.24
C ILE A 153 26.67 -14.10 24.83
N GLY A 154 26.86 -14.94 23.81
CA GLY A 154 26.59 -14.56 22.43
C GLY A 154 25.10 -14.66 22.12
N THR A 155 24.53 -13.70 21.41
CA THR A 155 23.11 -13.74 21.02
C THR A 155 22.95 -13.54 19.52
N SER A 156 22.05 -14.30 18.90
CA SER A 156 21.65 -14.09 17.52
C SER A 156 20.20 -14.54 17.32
N PHE A 157 19.57 -14.11 16.24
CA PHE A 157 18.21 -14.55 15.93
C PHE A 157 17.99 -14.74 14.43
N ALA A 158 17.03 -15.60 14.11
CA ALA A 158 16.47 -15.74 12.78
C ALA A 158 14.95 -15.62 12.86
N LEU A 159 14.36 -14.89 11.90
CA LEU A 159 12.92 -14.88 11.71
C LEU A 159 12.50 -16.25 11.17
N ASP A 160 11.51 -16.87 11.79
CA ASP A 160 11.01 -18.17 11.36
C ASP A 160 10.22 -18.03 10.05
N PRO A 161 10.34 -18.97 9.09
CA PRO A 161 9.61 -18.92 7.82
C PRO A 161 8.08 -18.85 7.95
N SER A 162 7.52 -19.26 9.10
CA SER A 162 6.09 -19.14 9.40
C SER A 162 5.64 -17.73 9.79
N ALA A 163 6.56 -16.77 9.88
CA ALA A 163 6.19 -15.38 10.13
C ALA A 163 5.30 -14.83 9.02
N SER A 164 4.25 -14.14 9.45
CA SER A 164 3.23 -13.59 8.58
C SER A 164 2.64 -12.31 9.13
N PHE A 165 2.09 -11.49 8.23
CA PHE A 165 1.15 -10.45 8.59
C PHE A 165 -0.02 -10.44 7.62
N GLN A 166 -1.15 -9.98 8.11
CA GLN A 166 -2.37 -9.79 7.33
C GLN A 166 -2.80 -8.34 7.47
N THR A 167 -3.16 -7.74 6.34
CA THR A 167 -3.84 -6.45 6.32
C THR A 167 -5.33 -6.65 6.09
N VAL A 168 -6.14 -5.82 6.72
CA VAL A 168 -7.58 -5.71 6.47
C VAL A 168 -7.81 -4.38 5.80
N SER A 169 -8.35 -4.43 4.60
CA SER A 169 -8.56 -3.30 3.70
C SER A 169 -9.11 -2.08 4.42
N PRO A 170 -8.66 -0.88 4.04
CA PRO A 170 -9.19 0.33 4.60
C PRO A 170 -10.62 0.56 4.15
N SER A 171 -11.28 1.44 4.89
CA SER A 171 -12.60 1.90 4.57
C SER A 171 -12.46 3.06 3.57
N ILE A 172 -12.85 2.84 2.32
CA ILE A 172 -12.64 3.78 1.21
C ILE A 172 -13.96 4.47 0.85
N SER A 173 -13.91 5.79 0.63
CA SER A 173 -14.96 6.48 -0.13
C SER A 173 -14.38 7.06 -1.41
N ASN A 174 -15.15 7.02 -2.49
CA ASN A 174 -14.77 7.66 -3.74
C ASN A 174 -15.94 8.41 -4.33
N GLU A 175 -15.69 9.64 -4.77
CA GLU A 175 -16.63 10.43 -5.54
C GLU A 175 -15.99 10.77 -6.87
N LEU A 176 -16.64 10.40 -7.96
CA LEU A 176 -16.25 10.75 -9.32
C LEU A 176 -17.30 11.69 -9.89
N SER A 177 -16.85 12.86 -10.30
CA SER A 177 -17.68 13.86 -10.99
C SER A 177 -17.24 14.02 -12.42
N LEU A 178 -18.19 14.05 -13.35
CA LEU A 178 -17.99 14.42 -14.75
C LEU A 178 -18.06 15.95 -14.86
N ILE A 179 -17.01 16.55 -15.41
CA ILE A 179 -17.01 17.95 -15.85
C ILE A 179 -17.44 17.97 -17.31
N PHE A 180 -18.52 18.70 -17.61
CA PHE A 180 -19.04 18.87 -18.96
C PHE A 180 -19.30 20.35 -19.24
N LYS A 181 -18.35 20.99 -19.90
CA LYS A 181 -18.44 22.38 -20.33
C LYS A 181 -18.29 22.43 -21.83
N VAL A 182 -19.36 22.53 -22.61
CA VAL A 182 -19.26 22.53 -24.07
C VAL A 182 -20.17 23.58 -24.65
N ALA A 183 -19.61 24.39 -25.54
CA ALA A 183 -20.34 25.28 -26.40
C ALA A 183 -20.04 24.97 -27.86
N SER A 184 -21.08 24.98 -28.70
CA SER A 184 -20.93 24.90 -30.14
C SER A 184 -21.84 25.92 -30.82
N ASN A 185 -21.39 26.45 -31.96
CA ASN A 185 -22.16 27.37 -32.77
C ASN A 185 -21.93 27.06 -34.25
N ILE A 186 -22.98 27.13 -35.04
CA ILE A 186 -23.01 26.98 -36.49
C ILE A 186 -23.80 28.16 -37.05
N ASP A 187 -23.25 28.82 -38.06
CA ASP A 187 -23.92 29.87 -38.83
C ASP A 187 -23.78 29.57 -40.33
N ILE A 188 -24.92 29.51 -41.03
CA ILE A 188 -25.02 29.24 -42.46
C ILE A 188 -25.45 30.53 -43.15
N GLY A 189 -24.47 31.41 -43.41
CA GLY A 189 -24.63 32.61 -44.23
C GLY A 189 -25.78 33.52 -43.81
N GLY A 190 -26.09 33.60 -42.52
CA GLY A 190 -27.21 34.38 -41.97
C GLY A 190 -28.61 33.80 -42.21
N LEU A 191 -28.73 32.64 -42.88
CA LEU A 191 -30.01 31.94 -43.08
C LEU A 191 -30.43 31.14 -41.86
N PHE A 192 -29.46 30.54 -41.18
CA PHE A 192 -29.66 29.68 -40.03
C PHE A 192 -28.46 29.79 -39.10
N SER A 193 -28.72 30.04 -37.83
CA SER A 193 -27.72 29.93 -36.78
C SER A 193 -28.27 29.06 -35.65
N THR A 194 -27.48 28.09 -35.22
CA THR A 194 -27.81 27.20 -34.11
C THR A 194 -26.58 26.96 -33.26
N GLY A 195 -26.80 26.75 -31.98
CA GLY A 195 -25.73 26.43 -31.05
C GLY A 195 -26.29 26.00 -29.70
N PHE A 196 -25.39 25.51 -28.86
CA PHE A 196 -25.69 25.26 -27.46
C PHE A 196 -24.50 25.72 -26.61
N ASP A 197 -24.77 26.01 -25.34
CA ASP A 197 -23.76 26.32 -24.33
C ASP A 197 -24.18 25.63 -23.03
N VAL A 198 -23.38 24.67 -22.59
CA VAL A 198 -23.62 23.90 -21.37
C VAL A 198 -22.38 24.00 -20.50
N ASP A 199 -22.57 24.38 -19.24
CA ASP A 199 -21.55 24.34 -18.18
C ASP A 199 -22.13 23.61 -16.97
N GLN A 200 -21.80 22.32 -16.82
CA GLN A 200 -22.31 21.46 -15.77
C GLN A 200 -21.22 20.54 -15.22
N THR A 201 -21.28 20.30 -13.91
CA THR A 201 -20.51 19.25 -13.24
C THR A 201 -21.50 18.33 -12.56
N VAL A 202 -21.46 17.04 -12.89
CA VAL A 202 -22.40 16.05 -12.38
C VAL A 202 -21.65 14.96 -11.64
N SER A 203 -22.03 14.68 -10.40
CA SER A 203 -21.54 13.52 -9.66
C SER A 203 -22.11 12.26 -10.31
N ILE A 204 -21.23 11.45 -10.91
CA ILE A 204 -21.62 10.26 -11.68
C ILE A 204 -21.49 8.97 -10.86
N LEU A 205 -20.63 8.99 -9.84
CA LEU A 205 -20.41 7.86 -8.97
C LEU A 205 -20.04 8.35 -7.59
N LYS A 206 -20.72 7.82 -6.58
CA LYS A 206 -20.36 7.98 -5.18
C LYS A 206 -20.37 6.60 -4.51
N ILE A 207 -19.21 6.18 -4.04
CA ILE A 207 -19.02 4.95 -3.27
C ILE A 207 -18.79 5.37 -1.82
N ASP A 208 -19.64 4.88 -0.92
CA ASP A 208 -19.44 4.97 0.51
C ASP A 208 -19.31 3.56 1.14
N ASN A 209 -18.87 3.54 2.39
CA ASN A 209 -18.04 2.50 2.99
C ASN A 209 -18.73 1.16 3.35
N SER A 210 -19.84 0.82 2.70
CA SER A 210 -20.59 -0.39 2.98
C SER A 210 -21.04 -1.08 1.70
N SER A 211 -20.14 -1.88 1.13
CA SER A 211 -20.49 -2.98 0.20
C SER A 211 -21.40 -2.59 -0.99
N LEU A 212 -21.23 -1.40 -1.55
CA LEU A 212 -22.05 -0.97 -2.67
C LEU A 212 -21.36 -1.35 -3.98
N SER A 213 -21.84 -2.41 -4.63
CA SER A 213 -21.60 -2.61 -6.06
C SER A 213 -22.67 -1.84 -6.83
N LEU A 214 -22.32 -0.66 -7.33
CA LEU A 214 -23.19 0.08 -8.25
C LEU A 214 -22.86 -0.37 -9.67
N GLY A 215 -23.78 -1.12 -10.26
CA GLY A 215 -23.85 -1.30 -11.71
C GLY A 215 -24.99 -0.42 -12.21
N TYR A 216 -24.65 0.71 -12.82
CA TYR A 216 -25.63 1.47 -13.60
C TYR A 216 -25.39 1.08 -15.04
N GLY A 217 -26.31 0.28 -15.60
CA GLY A 217 -26.30 -0.14 -16.99
C GLY A 217 -27.52 0.45 -17.68
N ASN A 218 -27.33 1.52 -18.43
CA ASN A 218 -28.26 1.97 -19.45
C ASN A 218 -27.47 2.28 -20.73
N ASP A 219 -28.13 2.77 -21.78
CA ASP A 219 -27.45 3.12 -23.03
C ASP A 219 -26.43 4.28 -22.90
N TYR A 220 -26.29 4.88 -21.71
CA TYR A 220 -25.54 6.11 -21.45
C TYR A 220 -24.34 5.90 -20.52
N VAL A 221 -24.46 5.04 -19.51
CA VAL A 221 -23.43 4.75 -18.52
C VAL A 221 -23.39 3.24 -18.33
N ASP A 222 -22.21 2.68 -18.45
CA ASP A 222 -21.88 1.31 -18.04
C ASP A 222 -20.67 1.41 -17.10
N VAL A 223 -20.94 1.69 -15.83
CA VAL A 223 -19.91 1.81 -14.79
C VAL A 223 -20.17 0.76 -13.73
N THR A 224 -19.13 -0.04 -13.49
CA THR A 224 -19.07 -0.98 -12.37
C THR A 224 -18.10 -0.43 -11.34
N ALA A 225 -18.61 -0.20 -10.14
CA ALA A 225 -17.82 0.29 -9.02
C ALA A 225 -17.96 -0.64 -7.82
N LYS A 226 -16.88 -0.84 -7.06
CA LYS A 226 -16.88 -1.58 -5.80
C LYS A 226 -15.91 -0.96 -4.81
N VAL A 227 -16.17 -1.19 -3.52
CA VAL A 227 -15.17 -0.92 -2.48
C VAL A 227 -14.03 -1.92 -2.68
N PRO A 228 -12.79 -1.46 -2.91
CA PRO A 228 -11.68 -2.37 -3.14
C PRO A 228 -11.37 -3.12 -1.84
N LYS A 229 -11.06 -4.41 -1.98
CA LYS A 229 -10.61 -5.25 -0.88
C LYS A 229 -9.18 -5.71 -1.14
N VAL A 230 -8.23 -4.88 -0.75
CA VAL A 230 -6.79 -5.13 -0.82
C VAL A 230 -6.30 -5.82 0.46
N ASP A 231 -6.91 -6.95 0.80
CA ASP A 231 -6.41 -7.78 1.91
C ASP A 231 -5.17 -8.52 1.43
N THR A 232 -4.03 -8.24 2.07
CA THR A 232 -2.75 -8.86 1.71
C THR A 232 -2.27 -9.78 2.81
N ALA A 233 -1.55 -10.83 2.42
CA ALA A 233 -0.79 -11.68 3.32
C ALA A 233 0.68 -11.60 2.95
N GLY A 234 1.53 -11.23 3.91
CA GLY A 234 2.98 -11.19 3.71
C GLY A 234 3.68 -12.45 4.20
N THR A 235 4.73 -12.84 3.47
CA THR A 235 5.62 -13.96 3.84
C THR A 235 7.06 -13.48 3.99
N VAL A 236 7.88 -14.28 4.65
CA VAL A 236 9.30 -13.96 4.89
C VAL A 236 10.09 -13.86 3.58
N ASP A 237 10.77 -12.74 3.43
CA ASP A 237 11.91 -12.56 2.53
C ASP A 237 13.19 -12.90 3.32
N SER A 238 13.74 -14.10 3.06
CA SER A 238 14.91 -14.62 3.74
C SER A 238 16.17 -13.78 3.52
N THR A 239 16.23 -12.99 2.44
CA THR A 239 17.39 -12.14 2.13
C THR A 239 17.38 -10.87 2.96
N ASN A 240 16.20 -10.25 3.10
CA ASN A 240 16.05 -8.96 3.77
C ASN A 240 15.56 -9.06 5.22
N LYS A 241 15.29 -10.26 5.73
CA LYS A 241 14.70 -10.52 7.06
C LYS A 241 13.43 -9.70 7.31
N SER A 242 12.66 -9.44 6.25
CA SER A 242 11.42 -8.67 6.28
C SER A 242 10.28 -9.50 5.75
N LEU A 243 9.05 -9.08 6.01
CA LEU A 243 7.87 -9.61 5.35
C LEU A 243 7.36 -8.56 4.38
N THR A 244 7.12 -8.95 3.13
CA THR A 244 6.54 -8.07 2.12
C THR A 244 5.20 -8.62 1.67
N SER A 245 4.27 -7.73 1.35
CA SER A 245 3.00 -8.09 0.74
C SER A 245 2.58 -7.00 -0.24
N GLU A 246 2.00 -7.39 -1.35
CA GLU A 246 1.44 -6.47 -2.34
C GLU A 246 0.03 -6.95 -2.69
N GLY A 247 -0.88 -6.00 -2.84
CA GLY A 247 -2.23 -6.26 -3.30
C GLY A 247 -2.70 -5.09 -4.16
N ALA A 248 -3.51 -5.42 -5.15
CA ALA A 248 -4.23 -4.45 -5.94
C ALA A 248 -5.70 -4.87 -6.05
N ASP A 249 -6.59 -3.90 -6.05
CA ASP A 249 -7.98 -4.15 -6.42
C ASP A 249 -8.56 -2.98 -7.20
N THR A 250 -9.49 -3.31 -8.09
CA THR A 250 -10.18 -2.35 -8.95
C THR A 250 -11.29 -1.67 -8.16
N ILE A 251 -11.24 -0.33 -8.10
CA ILE A 251 -12.30 0.48 -7.47
C ILE A 251 -13.45 0.67 -8.45
N ALA A 252 -13.14 1.11 -9.67
CA ALA A 252 -14.16 1.39 -10.67
C ALA A 252 -13.61 1.17 -12.08
N THR A 253 -14.40 0.52 -12.92
CA THR A 253 -14.19 0.44 -14.35
C THR A 253 -15.48 0.76 -15.08
N GLY A 254 -15.38 1.38 -16.24
CA GLY A 254 -16.57 1.64 -17.01
C GLY A 254 -16.37 2.44 -18.28
N LYS A 255 -17.48 2.60 -19.00
CA LYS A 255 -17.61 3.45 -20.16
C LYS A 255 -18.78 4.38 -19.96
N ILE A 256 -18.58 5.63 -20.34
CA ILE A 256 -19.53 6.73 -20.16
C ILE A 256 -19.71 7.36 -21.53
N LYS A 257 -20.92 7.25 -22.09
CA LYS A 257 -21.30 7.93 -23.34
C LYS A 257 -21.78 9.34 -23.00
N VAL A 258 -20.82 10.24 -22.82
CA VAL A 258 -21.04 11.61 -22.30
C VAL A 258 -22.02 12.38 -23.18
N ALA A 259 -21.98 12.21 -24.50
CA ALA A 259 -22.90 12.88 -25.43
C ALA A 259 -24.39 12.53 -25.14
N ASN A 260 -24.65 11.28 -24.77
CA ASN A 260 -26.01 10.85 -24.48
C ASN A 260 -26.48 11.33 -23.10
N ILE A 261 -25.57 11.38 -22.12
CA ILE A 261 -25.86 11.99 -20.80
C ILE A 261 -26.21 13.46 -20.99
N ALA A 262 -25.44 14.19 -21.81
CA ALA A 262 -25.70 15.60 -22.07
C ALA A 262 -27.08 15.82 -22.70
N SER A 263 -27.46 14.97 -23.67
CA SER A 263 -28.78 15.01 -24.29
C SER A 263 -29.91 14.72 -23.28
N ALA A 264 -29.75 13.67 -22.47
CA ALA A 264 -30.78 13.22 -21.53
C ALA A 264 -30.94 14.12 -20.31
N PHE A 265 -29.84 14.55 -19.68
CA PHE A 265 -29.86 15.32 -18.43
C PHE A 265 -30.02 16.81 -18.64
N PHE A 266 -29.49 17.36 -19.75
CA PHE A 266 -29.53 18.81 -20.01
C PHE A 266 -30.59 19.20 -21.03
N GLY A 267 -31.38 18.22 -21.53
CA GLY A 267 -32.45 18.46 -22.49
C GLY A 267 -31.94 18.95 -23.85
N LEU A 268 -30.71 18.59 -24.23
CA LEU A 268 -30.17 18.94 -25.53
C LEU A 268 -30.83 18.09 -26.63
N PRO A 269 -31.05 18.64 -27.83
CA PRO A 269 -31.39 17.83 -28.99
C PRO A 269 -30.27 16.82 -29.28
N PRO A 270 -30.51 15.80 -30.13
CA PRO A 270 -29.47 14.86 -30.55
C PRO A 270 -28.20 15.59 -30.97
N LEU A 271 -27.06 15.22 -30.39
CA LEU A 271 -25.77 15.89 -30.66
C LEU A 271 -25.10 15.39 -31.95
N SER A 272 -25.66 14.36 -32.57
CA SER A 272 -25.33 13.94 -33.92
C SER A 272 -26.59 13.48 -34.64
N GLY A 273 -26.59 13.61 -35.96
CA GLY A 273 -27.73 13.24 -36.78
C GLY A 273 -27.58 13.72 -38.21
N GLY A 274 -28.67 13.64 -38.95
CA GLY A 274 -28.75 14.12 -40.31
C GLY A 274 -30.16 13.94 -40.84
N ASP A 275 -30.50 14.72 -41.85
CA ASP A 275 -31.77 14.61 -42.56
C ASP A 275 -31.61 15.10 -44.00
N SER A 276 -32.71 15.11 -44.75
CA SER A 276 -32.75 15.70 -46.08
C SER A 276 -34.02 16.51 -46.29
N ILE A 277 -33.87 17.68 -46.90
CA ILE A 277 -34.99 18.52 -47.32
C ILE A 277 -35.26 18.24 -48.79
N ASN A 278 -36.45 17.75 -49.11
CA ASN A 278 -36.87 17.53 -50.49
C ASN A 278 -37.13 18.87 -51.19
N LEU A 279 -36.32 19.21 -52.20
CA LEU A 279 -36.44 20.43 -53.00
C LEU A 279 -37.26 20.20 -54.29
N GLY A 280 -38.00 19.09 -54.38
CA GLY A 280 -38.80 18.73 -55.54
C GLY A 280 -37.93 18.25 -56.72
N PRO A 281 -38.20 18.70 -57.97
CA PRO A 281 -37.46 18.25 -59.16
C PRO A 281 -35.95 18.55 -59.14
N VAL A 282 -35.51 19.46 -58.26
CA VAL A 282 -34.11 19.87 -58.11
C VAL A 282 -33.30 18.86 -57.29
N GLY A 283 -33.96 17.91 -56.62
CA GLY A 283 -33.35 16.89 -55.76
C GLY A 283 -33.59 17.14 -54.28
N SER A 284 -32.74 16.59 -53.41
CA SER A 284 -32.80 16.77 -51.96
C SER A 284 -31.54 17.44 -51.41
N LEU A 285 -31.70 18.41 -50.51
CA LEU A 285 -30.61 18.96 -49.71
C LEU A 285 -30.37 18.04 -48.52
N GLY A 286 -29.33 17.22 -48.58
CA GLY A 286 -28.91 16.40 -47.44
C GLY A 286 -28.05 17.22 -46.47
N TYR A 287 -28.21 16.97 -45.19
CA TYR A 287 -27.28 17.45 -44.17
C TYR A 287 -27.02 16.38 -43.12
N ASP A 288 -25.79 16.33 -42.63
CA ASP A 288 -25.39 15.57 -41.46
C ASP A 288 -24.60 16.46 -40.52
N TYR A 289 -24.64 16.15 -39.24
CA TYR A 289 -23.93 16.89 -38.23
C TYR A 289 -23.47 15.97 -37.09
N ASN A 290 -22.35 16.32 -36.51
CA ASN A 290 -21.81 15.77 -35.27
C ASN A 290 -21.36 16.96 -34.42
N LEU A 291 -22.25 17.52 -33.61
CA LEU A 291 -21.89 18.62 -32.71
C LEU A 291 -20.93 18.12 -31.62
N LEU A 292 -21.20 16.94 -31.07
CA LEU A 292 -20.34 16.30 -30.08
C LEU A 292 -20.62 14.79 -29.98
N THR A 293 -19.58 14.01 -30.23
CA THR A 293 -19.50 12.59 -29.85
C THR A 293 -18.42 12.48 -28.79
N THR A 294 -18.75 11.86 -27.65
CA THR A 294 -17.78 11.67 -26.57
C THR A 294 -18.02 10.37 -25.85
N ASP A 295 -17.03 9.49 -25.92
CA ASP A 295 -16.91 8.32 -25.07
C ASP A 295 -15.77 8.55 -24.09
N ALA A 296 -16.03 8.26 -22.82
CA ALA A 296 -15.04 8.31 -21.78
C ALA A 296 -14.93 6.95 -21.11
N THR A 297 -13.71 6.42 -21.02
CA THR A 297 -13.43 5.19 -20.30
C THR A 297 -12.82 5.51 -18.95
N LEU A 298 -13.24 4.78 -17.92
CA LEU A 298 -12.73 4.89 -16.56
C LEU A 298 -12.06 3.57 -16.19
N ASP A 299 -10.85 3.66 -15.66
CA ASP A 299 -10.16 2.55 -14.98
C ASP A 299 -9.44 3.14 -13.75
N LEU A 300 -9.95 2.79 -12.56
CA LEU A 300 -9.46 3.26 -11.28
C LEU A 300 -9.15 2.05 -10.40
N ASN A 301 -7.87 1.89 -10.05
CA ASN A 301 -7.38 0.81 -9.19
C ASN A 301 -6.68 1.38 -7.96
N ALA A 302 -6.84 0.70 -6.82
CA ALA A 302 -6.03 0.92 -5.63
C ALA A 302 -4.91 -0.11 -5.58
N LEU A 303 -3.67 0.36 -5.40
CA LEU A 303 -2.51 -0.47 -5.15
C LEU A 303 -2.01 -0.22 -3.73
N GLN A 304 -1.85 -1.28 -2.94
CA GLN A 304 -1.23 -1.22 -1.62
C GLN A 304 -0.04 -2.16 -1.54
N GLN A 305 1.08 -1.61 -1.06
CA GLN A 305 2.31 -2.34 -0.82
C GLN A 305 2.69 -2.16 0.65
N PHE A 306 2.94 -3.27 1.33
CA PHE A 306 3.33 -3.28 2.72
C PHE A 306 4.67 -4.01 2.89
N LYS A 307 5.49 -3.47 3.78
CA LYS A 307 6.72 -4.13 4.22
C LYS A 307 6.85 -4.02 5.73
N LEU A 308 6.83 -5.16 6.42
CA LEU A 308 7.06 -5.27 7.85
C LEU A 308 8.48 -5.74 8.11
N THR A 309 9.27 -4.95 8.83
CA THR A 309 10.67 -5.23 9.11
C THR A 309 10.92 -5.22 10.62
N PRO A 310 11.23 -6.37 11.24
CA PRO A 310 11.82 -6.39 12.58
C PRO A 310 13.08 -5.53 12.60
N THR A 311 13.11 -4.49 13.42
CA THR A 311 14.26 -3.57 13.51
C THR A 311 15.16 -3.88 14.69
N GLY A 312 14.61 -4.50 15.73
CA GLY A 312 15.35 -4.81 16.94
C GLY A 312 14.61 -5.81 17.82
N LEU A 313 15.39 -6.44 18.69
CA LEU A 313 14.91 -7.29 19.78
C LEU A 313 15.56 -6.76 21.06
N PRO A 314 15.11 -5.61 21.58
CA PRO A 314 15.57 -5.15 22.88
C PRO A 314 15.22 -6.19 23.93
N ALA A 315 16.13 -6.44 24.85
CA ALA A 315 16.00 -7.50 25.83
C ALA A 315 16.58 -7.07 27.18
N GLN A 316 16.08 -7.70 28.23
CA GLN A 316 16.53 -7.52 29.60
C GLN A 316 16.82 -8.89 30.22
N LEU A 317 17.94 -8.99 30.94
CA LEU A 317 18.37 -10.21 31.62
C LEU A 317 18.50 -9.96 33.12
N SER A 318 17.93 -10.84 33.93
CA SER A 318 18.03 -10.82 35.40
C SER A 318 18.49 -12.18 35.93
N PHE A 319 19.28 -12.18 36.99
CA PHE A 319 19.78 -13.39 37.65
C PHE A 319 18.94 -13.71 38.88
N LEU A 320 18.59 -14.99 39.09
CA LEU A 320 17.95 -15.43 40.33
C LEU A 320 19.01 -15.65 41.42
N LEU A 321 18.84 -14.95 42.53
CA LEU A 321 19.71 -15.00 43.70
C LEU A 321 19.29 -16.11 44.66
N LYS A 322 20.20 -16.56 45.52
CA LYS A 322 19.97 -17.65 46.48
C LYS A 322 18.87 -17.35 47.50
N ASP A 323 18.58 -16.08 47.76
CA ASP A 323 17.49 -15.64 48.64
C ASP A 323 16.12 -15.65 47.94
N GLY A 324 16.06 -16.00 46.66
CA GLY A 324 14.86 -16.04 45.83
C GLY A 324 14.52 -14.71 45.13
N THR A 325 15.31 -13.66 45.33
CA THR A 325 15.14 -12.37 44.63
C THR A 325 15.84 -12.37 43.26
N THR A 326 15.54 -11.37 42.42
CA THR A 326 16.21 -11.17 41.12
C THR A 326 17.17 -9.99 41.18
N SER A 327 18.32 -10.10 40.51
CA SER A 327 19.22 -8.97 40.31
C SER A 327 18.55 -7.82 39.55
N ALA A 328 19.17 -6.64 39.57
CA ALA A 328 18.80 -5.58 38.64
C ALA A 328 18.91 -6.08 37.18
N PRO A 329 17.94 -5.72 36.31
CA PRO A 329 17.96 -6.15 34.91
C PRO A 329 19.12 -5.49 34.16
N VAL A 330 19.75 -6.26 33.27
CA VAL A 330 20.76 -5.80 32.32
C VAL A 330 20.12 -5.73 30.94
N SER A 331 20.03 -4.53 30.37
CA SER A 331 19.47 -4.29 29.03
C SER A 331 20.51 -4.54 27.94
N PHE A 332 20.08 -5.11 26.81
CA PHE A 332 20.90 -5.39 25.64
C PHE A 332 20.03 -5.51 24.38
N ASN A 333 20.63 -5.58 23.19
CA ASN A 333 19.92 -5.98 21.97
C ASN A 333 20.35 -7.38 21.53
N VAL A 334 19.40 -8.22 21.13
CA VAL A 334 19.74 -9.53 20.53
C VAL A 334 20.52 -9.33 19.24
N GLY A 335 21.61 -10.08 19.07
CA GLY A 335 22.61 -9.89 18.01
C GLY A 335 23.96 -9.40 18.57
N GLU A 336 23.97 -8.93 19.81
CA GLU A 336 25.17 -8.49 20.53
C GLU A 336 25.75 -9.64 21.37
N THR A 337 27.06 -9.54 21.66
CA THR A 337 27.70 -10.36 22.70
C THR A 337 27.66 -9.59 24.01
N LEU A 338 26.96 -10.13 25.02
CA LEU A 338 26.89 -9.54 26.34
C LEU A 338 28.13 -9.94 27.14
N ASN A 339 28.74 -8.98 27.82
CA ASN A 339 29.79 -9.23 28.81
C ASN A 339 29.21 -8.93 30.19
N LEU A 340 29.02 -9.96 31.00
CA LEU A 340 28.31 -9.92 32.27
C LEU A 340 29.25 -10.25 33.43
N ILE A 341 28.90 -9.81 34.63
CA ILE A 341 29.56 -10.21 35.87
C ILE A 341 28.56 -11.08 36.65
N ALA A 342 28.95 -12.31 36.97
CA ALA A 342 28.09 -13.22 37.74
C ALA A 342 27.89 -12.67 39.17
N PRO A 343 26.64 -12.54 39.68
CA PRO A 343 26.44 -12.16 41.07
C PRO A 343 27.08 -13.18 42.02
N THR A 344 27.59 -12.74 43.16
CA THR A 344 28.32 -13.60 44.12
C THR A 344 27.41 -14.65 44.77
N ASP A 345 26.11 -14.39 44.81
CA ASP A 345 25.07 -15.17 45.46
C ASP A 345 24.04 -15.74 44.48
N TRP A 346 24.31 -15.76 43.18
CA TRP A 346 23.38 -16.32 42.20
C TRP A 346 23.30 -17.85 42.27
N THR A 347 22.19 -18.36 41.72
CA THR A 347 21.86 -19.79 41.65
C THR A 347 22.25 -20.44 40.33
N GLY A 348 22.70 -19.65 39.34
CA GLY A 348 22.87 -20.08 37.95
C GLY A 348 21.60 -19.95 37.11
N GLN A 349 20.44 -19.68 37.71
CA GLN A 349 19.22 -19.42 36.95
C GLN A 349 19.20 -17.99 36.43
N VAL A 350 18.86 -17.85 35.15
CA VAL A 350 18.73 -16.59 34.44
C VAL A 350 17.33 -16.47 33.87
N GLN A 351 16.73 -15.30 34.02
CA GLN A 351 15.47 -14.92 33.39
C GLN A 351 15.74 -13.83 32.36
N ALA A 352 15.23 -14.01 31.15
CA ALA A 352 15.31 -13.01 30.09
C ALA A 352 13.89 -12.60 29.66
N THR A 353 13.70 -11.31 29.41
CA THR A 353 12.51 -10.75 28.77
C THR A 353 12.96 -10.09 27.48
N VAL A 354 12.32 -10.44 26.37
CA VAL A 354 12.64 -9.94 25.03
C VAL A 354 11.41 -9.25 24.47
N ASP A 355 11.61 -8.03 24.00
CA ASP A 355 10.65 -7.21 23.29
C ASP A 355 10.92 -7.27 21.78
N LEU A 356 9.95 -6.86 20.97
CA LEU A 356 10.09 -6.81 19.52
C LEU A 356 9.73 -5.42 19.01
N ASP A 357 10.71 -4.78 18.39
CA ASP A 357 10.51 -3.57 17.61
C ASP A 357 10.37 -3.95 16.14
N ALA A 358 9.30 -3.50 15.51
CA ALA A 358 9.08 -3.68 14.08
C ALA A 358 8.61 -2.38 13.43
N LEU A 359 9.08 -2.13 12.21
CA LEU A 359 8.62 -1.05 11.36
C LEU A 359 7.69 -1.58 10.26
N LEU A 360 6.52 -0.95 10.12
CA LEU A 360 5.64 -1.15 8.98
C LEU A 360 5.80 0.01 8.01
N ASN A 361 6.16 -0.30 6.77
CA ASN A 361 6.04 0.60 5.63
C ASN A 361 4.74 0.31 4.89
N ASN A 362 3.99 1.36 4.56
CA ASN A 362 2.77 1.31 3.75
C ASN A 362 2.90 2.32 2.61
N ASN A 363 2.90 1.82 1.38
CA ASN A 363 2.78 2.59 0.16
C ASN A 363 1.42 2.28 -0.49
N THR A 364 0.50 3.23 -0.39
CA THR A 364 -0.82 3.17 -1.02
C THR A 364 -0.88 4.20 -2.15
N SER A 365 -1.29 3.76 -3.34
CA SER A 365 -1.40 4.61 -4.53
C SER A 365 -2.68 4.33 -5.32
N LEU A 366 -3.13 5.33 -6.08
CA LEU A 366 -4.17 5.17 -7.09
C LEU A 366 -3.55 5.07 -8.47
N GLN A 367 -3.99 4.07 -9.21
CA GLN A 367 -3.79 4.00 -10.64
C GLN A 367 -5.08 4.47 -11.26
N PHE A 368 -5.02 5.62 -11.92
CA PHE A 368 -6.16 6.19 -12.63
C PHE A 368 -5.76 6.35 -14.09
N ALA A 369 -6.51 5.71 -14.97
CA ALA A 369 -6.24 5.70 -16.40
C ALA A 369 -7.52 6.01 -17.17
N PRO A 370 -8.01 7.27 -17.15
CA PRO A 370 -9.14 7.62 -17.98
C PRO A 370 -8.73 7.61 -19.46
N GLY A 371 -9.70 7.34 -20.32
CA GLY A 371 -9.60 7.54 -21.75
C GLY A 371 -10.71 8.45 -22.22
N PHE A 372 -10.42 9.29 -23.20
CA PHE A 372 -11.39 10.16 -23.86
C PHE A 372 -11.26 9.98 -25.36
N ASP A 373 -12.39 9.64 -25.99
CA ASP A 373 -12.59 9.66 -27.42
C ASP A 373 -13.61 10.77 -27.71
N ILE A 374 -13.11 11.97 -28.05
CA ILE A 374 -13.92 13.17 -28.29
C ILE A 374 -13.80 13.53 -29.76
N SER A 375 -14.94 13.71 -30.42
CA SER A 375 -15.05 14.29 -31.75
C SER A 375 -16.11 15.38 -31.70
N ALA A 376 -15.72 16.63 -31.93
CA ALA A 376 -16.59 17.78 -31.84
C ALA A 376 -16.68 18.53 -33.17
N LEU A 377 -17.90 18.95 -33.47
CA LEU A 377 -18.28 19.80 -34.60
C LEU A 377 -17.81 19.29 -35.97
N GLY A 378 -18.53 18.30 -36.50
CA GLY A 378 -18.56 17.94 -37.91
C GLY A 378 -19.89 18.36 -38.56
N ILE A 379 -19.86 18.85 -39.79
CA ILE A 379 -21.04 19.20 -40.58
C ILE A 379 -20.82 18.71 -42.01
N GLY A 380 -21.75 17.92 -42.52
CA GLY A 380 -21.83 17.56 -43.93
C GLY A 380 -23.05 18.21 -44.58
N ILE A 381 -22.89 18.71 -45.80
CA ILE A 381 -23.97 19.23 -46.63
C ILE A 381 -23.85 18.59 -48.01
N THR A 382 -24.89 17.91 -48.46
CA THR A 382 -24.96 17.33 -49.80
C THR A 382 -25.92 18.13 -50.66
N LEU A 383 -25.39 18.78 -51.69
CA LEU A 383 -26.16 19.54 -52.66
C LEU A 383 -26.36 18.73 -53.94
N PRO A 384 -27.56 18.74 -54.56
CA PRO A 384 -27.87 17.93 -55.75
C PRO A 384 -26.95 18.17 -56.95
N ILE A 385 -26.39 19.38 -57.08
CA ILE A 385 -25.58 19.82 -58.22
C ILE A 385 -24.11 20.02 -57.82
N VAL A 386 -23.84 20.43 -56.57
CA VAL A 386 -22.48 20.78 -56.10
C VAL A 386 -21.75 19.57 -55.51
N GLY A 387 -22.48 18.50 -55.18
CA GLY A 387 -21.95 17.37 -54.44
C GLY A 387 -21.90 17.63 -52.94
N SER A 388 -21.17 16.78 -52.22
CA SER A 388 -21.00 16.89 -50.76
C SER A 388 -19.88 17.84 -50.41
N GLN A 389 -20.15 18.73 -49.46
CA GLN A 389 -19.17 19.56 -48.76
C GLN A 389 -19.20 19.19 -47.28
N SER A 390 -18.06 19.22 -46.62
CA SER A 390 -17.98 18.92 -45.19
C SER A 390 -17.01 19.85 -44.48
N LEU A 391 -17.34 20.17 -43.23
CA LEU A 391 -16.49 20.87 -42.28
C LEU A 391 -16.27 19.95 -41.08
N GLY A 392 -15.01 19.70 -40.73
CA GLY A 392 -14.66 19.01 -39.50
C GLY A 392 -14.48 17.47 -39.59
N PRO A 393 -14.38 16.78 -38.44
CA PRO A 393 -14.50 17.33 -37.08
C PRO A 393 -13.47 18.43 -36.83
N LEU A 394 -13.89 19.55 -36.24
CA LEU A 394 -12.97 20.65 -35.92
C LEU A 394 -12.04 20.28 -34.76
N PHE A 395 -12.50 19.40 -33.88
CA PHE A 395 -11.68 18.86 -32.81
C PHE A 395 -11.87 17.34 -32.76
N GLU A 396 -10.76 16.61 -32.75
CA GLU A 396 -10.75 15.16 -32.59
C GLU A 396 -9.57 14.76 -31.71
N ILE A 397 -9.86 13.99 -30.67
CA ILE A 397 -8.85 13.41 -29.80
C ILE A 397 -9.31 12.02 -29.37
N SER A 398 -8.39 11.07 -29.46
CA SER A 398 -8.50 9.75 -28.86
C SER A 398 -7.27 9.57 -28.00
N GLN A 399 -7.40 9.82 -26.69
CA GLN A 399 -6.29 9.77 -25.77
C GLN A 399 -6.64 8.98 -24.52
N LYS A 400 -5.78 8.01 -24.20
CA LYS A 400 -5.71 7.42 -22.87
C LYS A 400 -4.68 8.21 -22.06
N TYR A 401 -5.03 8.54 -20.83
CA TYR A 401 -4.14 9.19 -19.87
C TYR A 401 -3.76 8.19 -18.79
N PRO A 402 -2.92 7.16 -19.08
CA PRO A 402 -2.39 6.34 -18.02
C PRO A 402 -1.54 7.24 -17.11
N ILE A 403 -1.99 7.47 -15.88
CA ILE A 403 -1.19 8.21 -14.91
C ILE A 403 -0.05 7.29 -14.49
N ASN A 404 1.12 7.52 -15.07
CA ASN A 404 2.38 6.87 -14.72
C ASN A 404 3.40 7.97 -14.36
N PRO A 405 3.91 7.99 -13.11
CA PRO A 405 3.70 7.02 -12.04
C PRO A 405 2.30 7.10 -11.41
N PRO A 406 1.84 6.03 -10.72
CA PRO A 406 0.62 6.07 -9.91
C PRO A 406 0.60 7.25 -8.94
N ILE A 407 -0.59 7.76 -8.63
CA ILE A 407 -0.77 8.86 -7.67
C ILE A 407 -0.53 8.30 -6.27
N SER A 408 0.59 8.68 -5.64
CA SER A 408 0.87 8.31 -4.25
C SER A 408 -0.13 9.01 -3.32
N ILE A 409 -0.95 8.24 -2.63
CA ILE A 409 -1.90 8.75 -1.63
C ILE A 409 -1.25 8.74 -0.25
N TYR A 410 -0.51 7.67 0.01
CA TYR A 410 0.15 7.44 1.29
C TYR A 410 1.48 6.73 1.08
N ASN A 411 2.53 7.25 1.67
CA ASN A 411 3.83 6.58 1.72
C ASN A 411 4.49 6.93 3.05
N ASN A 412 4.44 6.01 4.00
CA ASN A 412 5.01 6.24 5.32
C ASN A 412 5.59 4.95 5.91
N THR A 413 6.53 5.14 6.84
CA THR A 413 7.12 4.07 7.66
C THR A 413 6.96 4.45 9.12
N PHE A 414 6.42 3.55 9.93
CA PHE A 414 6.17 3.81 11.35
C PHE A 414 6.35 2.54 12.19
N ALA A 415 6.52 2.71 13.51
CA ALA A 415 6.61 1.59 14.45
C ALA A 415 5.26 0.87 14.57
N LEU A 416 5.28 -0.45 14.42
CA LEU A 416 4.12 -1.30 14.63
C LEU A 416 4.12 -1.79 16.08
N ASP A 417 3.21 -1.23 16.87
CA ASP A 417 3.11 -1.50 18.30
C ASP A 417 2.28 -2.77 18.60
N GLY A 418 2.11 -3.04 19.90
CA GLY A 418 1.19 -4.07 20.40
C GLY A 418 1.76 -5.49 20.47
N PHE A 419 3.06 -5.66 20.22
CA PHE A 419 3.75 -6.91 20.51
C PHE A 419 3.96 -7.05 22.03
N ALA A 420 3.49 -8.16 22.60
CA ALA A 420 3.72 -8.45 24.01
C ALA A 420 5.15 -8.98 24.25
N PRO A 421 5.84 -8.50 25.31
CA PRO A 421 7.13 -9.05 25.73
C PRO A 421 7.07 -10.57 25.93
N GLN A 422 8.14 -11.28 25.57
CA GLN A 422 8.29 -12.71 25.78
C GLN A 422 9.33 -12.98 26.86
N THR A 423 9.00 -13.78 27.87
CA THR A 423 9.91 -14.13 28.96
C THR A 423 10.27 -15.62 28.92
N PHE A 424 11.54 -15.96 29.10
CA PHE A 424 12.01 -17.33 29.25
C PHE A 424 13.12 -17.43 30.29
N GLY A 425 13.35 -18.65 30.80
CA GLY A 425 14.40 -18.92 31.78
C GLY A 425 15.39 -19.96 31.25
N PHE A 426 16.65 -19.86 31.68
CA PHE A 426 17.68 -20.84 31.37
C PHE A 426 18.70 -20.97 32.51
N GLN A 427 19.54 -22.00 32.43
CA GLN A 427 20.56 -22.30 33.43
C GLN A 427 21.95 -22.09 32.85
N ILE A 428 22.80 -21.41 33.63
CA ILE A 428 24.24 -21.37 33.40
C ILE A 428 24.90 -22.19 34.51
N PRO A 429 25.75 -23.19 34.19
CA PRO A 429 26.46 -23.95 35.20
C PRO A 429 27.31 -23.03 36.10
N VAL A 430 27.20 -23.21 37.42
CA VAL A 430 27.95 -22.42 38.41
C VAL A 430 29.13 -23.24 38.90
N ALA A 431 30.34 -22.67 38.86
CA ALA A 431 31.51 -23.30 39.45
C ALA A 431 31.36 -23.31 40.99
N GLN A 432 31.64 -24.44 41.62
CA GLN A 432 31.73 -24.48 43.07
C GLN A 432 32.95 -23.67 43.51
N VAL A 433 32.73 -22.67 44.38
CA VAL A 433 33.84 -22.02 45.08
C VAL A 433 34.53 -23.12 45.89
N PRO A 434 35.84 -23.38 45.68
CA PRO A 434 36.55 -24.37 46.44
C PRO A 434 36.32 -24.08 47.92
N VAL A 435 35.65 -25.00 48.63
CA VAL A 435 35.57 -24.91 50.08
C VAL A 435 37.01 -24.91 50.56
N PRO A 436 37.47 -23.85 51.28
CA PRO A 436 38.82 -23.84 51.80
C PRO A 436 39.03 -25.17 52.52
N PRO A 437 40.15 -25.89 52.30
CA PRO A 437 40.41 -27.11 53.03
C PRO A 437 40.19 -26.79 54.51
N PRO A 438 39.43 -27.64 55.25
CA PRO A 438 39.06 -27.35 56.62
C PRO A 438 40.35 -26.92 57.32
N THR A 439 40.37 -25.66 57.80
CA THR A 439 41.57 -25.07 58.38
C THR A 439 42.09 -26.10 59.36
N ALA A 440 43.25 -26.70 59.05
CA ALA A 440 43.78 -27.80 59.84
C ALA A 440 43.72 -27.32 61.28
N SER A 441 42.86 -27.94 62.09
CA SER A 441 42.67 -27.54 63.46
C SER A 441 44.07 -27.60 64.06
N VAL A 442 44.66 -26.43 64.34
CA VAL A 442 45.90 -26.36 65.09
C VAL A 442 45.60 -27.19 66.33
N PRO A 443 46.33 -28.31 66.55
CA PRO A 443 46.05 -29.14 67.70
C PRO A 443 46.09 -28.22 68.92
N GLU A 444 44.95 -28.13 69.58
CA GLU A 444 44.82 -27.36 70.81
C GLU A 444 45.94 -27.85 71.73
N PRO A 445 46.83 -26.96 72.20
CA PRO A 445 47.94 -27.40 73.03
C PRO A 445 47.37 -28.12 74.23
N THR A 446 47.65 -29.42 74.34
CA THR A 446 47.28 -30.26 75.47
C THR A 446 47.63 -29.50 76.75
N PRO A 447 46.66 -29.19 77.63
CA PRO A 447 46.96 -28.51 78.88
C PRO A 447 47.85 -29.43 79.73
N ILE A 448 49.13 -29.10 79.84
CA ILE A 448 50.03 -29.72 80.81
C ILE A 448 49.52 -29.25 82.18
N ALA A 449 48.85 -30.17 82.88
CA ALA A 449 48.39 -29.97 84.22
C ALA A 449 49.59 -29.84 85.17
N GLY A 450 49.70 -28.65 85.77
CA GLY A 450 50.46 -28.40 86.98
C GLY A 450 51.81 -27.73 86.75
N TRP A 451 51.96 -26.51 87.27
CA TRP A 451 52.51 -26.29 88.61
C TRP A 451 52.51 -24.79 88.93
N CYS A 452 52.17 -24.49 90.19
CA CYS A 452 52.53 -23.32 90.99
C CYS A 452 52.15 -21.89 90.57
N SER A 453 51.28 -21.33 91.40
CA SER A 453 51.25 -19.93 91.84
C SER A 453 52.64 -19.34 92.12
N ILE A 454 52.84 -18.06 91.81
CA ILE A 454 53.36 -16.99 92.70
C ILE A 454 53.19 -15.63 91.98
N SER A 455 52.30 -14.82 92.54
CA SER A 455 52.44 -13.41 92.93
C SER A 455 53.12 -12.35 92.01
N SER A 456 52.26 -11.39 91.60
CA SER A 456 52.33 -9.95 91.93
C SER A 456 53.30 -8.97 91.22
N ILE A 457 52.79 -7.73 91.06
CA ILE A 457 53.47 -6.42 90.82
C ILE A 457 53.79 -6.13 89.35
N ALA A 458 53.55 -4.97 88.73
CA ALA A 458 52.77 -3.74 88.90
C ALA A 458 53.08 -2.87 87.65
N ILE A 459 52.44 -1.68 87.54
CA ILE A 459 52.80 -0.52 86.68
C ILE A 459 52.17 -0.60 85.26
N ALA A 460 51.06 0.09 84.93
CA ALA A 460 50.70 1.52 84.92
C ALA A 460 50.93 2.21 83.56
N PHE A 461 50.00 3.14 83.25
CA PHE A 461 49.95 4.08 82.11
C PHE A 461 49.57 3.46 80.75
N MET A 462 48.61 3.97 79.95
CA MET A 462 48.28 5.36 79.62
C MET A 462 46.93 5.46 78.85
N LEU A 463 46.17 6.54 79.09
CA LEU A 463 45.29 7.30 78.17
C LEU A 463 44.07 6.59 77.53
N LEU A 464 42.79 6.91 77.75
CA LEU A 464 42.05 8.17 77.96
C LEU A 464 42.03 9.14 76.75
N ARG A 465 41.01 8.99 75.89
CA ARG A 465 40.31 10.04 75.09
C ARG A 465 39.02 9.43 74.51
N ARG A 466 37.85 9.60 75.12
CA ARG A 466 36.84 10.68 75.00
C ARG A 466 36.41 11.07 73.57
N ARG A 467 35.14 10.75 73.28
CA ARG A 467 34.04 11.53 72.63
C ARG A 467 34.30 12.26 71.30
N GLN A 468 33.40 12.01 70.33
CA GLN A 468 32.35 12.92 69.78
C GLN A 468 31.81 12.27 68.49
N VAL A 469 30.65 12.55 67.89
CA VAL A 469 29.33 13.18 68.16
C VAL A 469 28.48 12.74 66.96
N ALA A 470 27.17 12.66 67.14
CA ALA A 470 26.16 12.34 66.13
C ALA A 470 26.12 13.32 64.93
N ALA A 471 25.76 12.77 63.76
CA ALA A 471 24.77 13.29 62.82
C ALA A 471 24.14 12.10 62.09
#